data_AF-A0A6G1MAC6-F1
#
_entry.id   AF-A0A6G1MAC6-F1
#
_cell.length_a   1.000
_cell.length_b   1.000
_cell.length_c   1.000
_cell.angle_alpha   90.00
_cell.angle_beta   90.00
_cell.angle_gamma   90.00
#
_symmetry.space_group_name_H-M   'P 1'
#
loop_
_entity.id
_entity.type
_entity.pdbx_description
1 polymer ?
#
loop_
_entity_poly.entity_id
_entity_poly.type
_entity_poly.pdbx_seq_one_letter_code
_entity_poly.pdbx_strand_id
1 'polypeptide(L)'
;MSTYQSEEIMAEGGVPSTFGNLKGNVMNRSRMACKKCGKLSGLDDIVHGAVELGVHTKGLMIDTLVHGPAGGSPAHAVDCSRCSEQFEGVFLWFSPSNWTF
;
A
#
# COMPACT_ATOMS: atom_id res chain seq x y z
N MET A 1 -26.78 -7.43 -25.90
CA MET A 1 -26.89 -6.34 -24.91
C MET A 1 -26.31 -6.84 -23.60
N SER A 2 -25.19 -6.29 -23.14
CA SER A 2 -24.74 -6.42 -21.74
C SER A 2 -23.79 -5.26 -21.47
N THR A 3 -24.35 -4.16 -21.01
CA THR A 3 -23.62 -3.01 -20.49
C THR A 3 -23.15 -3.36 -19.09
N TYR A 4 -21.84 -3.42 -18.88
CA TYR A 4 -21.25 -3.46 -17.54
C TYR A 4 -21.45 -2.09 -16.91
N GLN A 5 -22.51 -1.98 -16.13
CA GLN A 5 -22.79 -0.82 -15.30
C GLN A 5 -21.86 -0.91 -14.09
N SER A 6 -20.94 0.05 -13.98
CA SER A 6 -20.10 0.25 -12.80
C SER A 6 -21.00 0.57 -11.61
N GLU A 7 -21.08 -0.34 -10.65
CA GLU A 7 -21.77 -0.12 -9.39
C GLU A 7 -20.95 0.87 -8.55
N GLU A 8 -21.28 2.15 -8.65
CA GLU A 8 -20.95 3.15 -7.62
C GLU A 8 -21.70 2.79 -6.35
N ILE A 9 -20.97 2.25 -5.37
CA ILE A 9 -21.49 1.95 -4.05
C ILE A 9 -21.51 3.25 -3.24
N MET A 10 -22.63 3.96 -3.29
CA MET A 10 -22.92 5.08 -2.40
C MET A 10 -23.29 4.51 -1.02
N ALA A 11 -22.32 4.47 -0.10
CA ALA A 11 -22.56 4.04 1.28
C ALA A 11 -23.12 5.21 2.12
N GLU A 12 -24.43 5.17 2.36
CA GLU A 12 -25.13 5.94 3.40
C GLU A 12 -24.46 5.67 4.76
N GLY A 13 -23.90 6.70 5.41
CA GLY A 13 -23.27 6.61 6.74
C GLY A 13 -21.83 6.10 6.78
N GLY A 14 -21.06 6.28 5.70
CA GLY A 14 -19.73 5.69 5.49
C GLY A 14 -18.72 5.95 6.61
N VAL A 15 -18.31 4.89 7.31
CA VAL A 15 -17.03 4.86 8.02
C VAL A 15 -15.95 5.27 7.00
N PRO A 16 -15.11 6.27 7.28
CA PRO A 16 -14.01 6.64 6.38
C PRO A 16 -13.20 5.38 6.07
N SER A 17 -13.07 5.04 4.79
CA SER A 17 -12.17 3.97 4.38
C SER A 17 -10.79 4.28 4.95
N THR A 18 -10.15 3.29 5.58
CA THR A 18 -8.76 3.41 6.07
C THR A 18 -7.81 3.88 4.96
N PHE A 19 -8.19 3.72 3.70
CA PHE A 19 -7.43 4.07 2.51
C PHE A 19 -8.04 5.21 1.69
N GLY A 20 -9.00 5.99 2.23
CA GLY A 20 -9.67 7.07 1.49
C GLY A 20 -8.69 8.10 0.91
N ASN A 21 -7.58 8.31 1.63
CA ASN A 21 -6.53 9.26 1.30
C ASN A 21 -5.43 8.69 0.39
N LEU A 22 -5.49 7.40 0.05
CA LEU A 22 -4.49 6.73 -0.79
C LEU A 22 -4.91 6.76 -2.26
N LYS A 23 -4.09 7.37 -3.14
CA LYS A 23 -4.33 7.37 -4.59
C LYS A 23 -3.22 6.67 -5.36
N GLY A 24 -3.62 5.74 -6.23
CA GLY A 24 -2.71 5.09 -7.17
C GLY A 24 -1.58 4.30 -6.51
N ASN A 25 -0.43 4.25 -7.17
CA ASN A 25 0.78 3.65 -6.63
C ASN A 25 1.63 4.72 -5.95
N VAL A 26 1.85 4.57 -4.64
CA VAL A 26 2.62 5.51 -3.83
C VAL A 26 4.12 5.23 -3.80
N MET A 27 4.55 4.14 -4.46
CA MET A 27 5.93 3.70 -4.48
C MET A 27 6.75 4.40 -5.58
N ASN A 28 8.05 4.53 -5.37
CA ASN A 28 9.03 5.09 -6.30
C ASN A 28 9.22 4.33 -7.63
N ARG A 29 8.38 3.32 -7.90
CA ARG A 29 8.52 2.40 -9.03
C ARG A 29 7.19 1.73 -9.35
N SER A 30 7.05 1.27 -10.59
CA SER A 30 5.93 0.43 -11.01
C SER A 30 5.87 -0.87 -10.22
N ARG A 31 4.65 -1.41 -10.07
CA ARG A 31 4.42 -2.71 -9.45
C ARG A 31 5.14 -3.80 -10.22
N MET A 32 5.73 -4.76 -9.52
CA MET A 32 6.40 -5.92 -10.13
C MET A 32 5.75 -7.23 -9.70
N ALA A 33 5.75 -8.22 -10.58
CA ALA A 33 5.28 -9.55 -10.23
C ALA A 33 6.31 -10.28 -9.35
N CYS A 34 5.85 -10.87 -8.26
CA CYS A 34 6.64 -11.76 -7.42
C CYS A 34 7.10 -12.97 -8.25
N LYS A 35 8.41 -13.25 -8.27
CA LYS A 35 8.99 -14.36 -9.06
C LYS A 35 8.48 -15.73 -8.63
N LYS A 36 8.02 -15.88 -7.39
CA LYS A 36 7.53 -17.14 -6.82
C LYS A 36 6.03 -17.34 -6.98
N CYS A 37 5.20 -16.33 -6.66
CA CYS A 37 3.74 -16.49 -6.61
C CYS A 37 2.95 -15.62 -7.58
N GLY A 38 3.61 -14.79 -8.38
CA GLY A 38 2.96 -13.91 -9.37
C GLY A 38 2.20 -12.72 -8.80
N LYS A 39 2.06 -12.59 -7.47
CA LYS A 39 1.45 -11.41 -6.82
C LYS A 39 2.19 -10.13 -7.25
N LEU A 40 1.45 -9.10 -7.63
CA LEU A 40 2.01 -7.77 -7.87
C LEU A 40 2.38 -7.10 -6.54
N SER A 41 3.61 -6.56 -6.46
CA SER A 41 4.10 -5.78 -5.33
C SER A 41 3.18 -4.61 -5.02
N GLY A 42 3.10 -4.19 -3.76
CA GLY A 42 2.24 -3.10 -3.34
C GLY A 42 2.52 -2.61 -1.93
N LEU A 43 1.73 -1.62 -1.51
CA LEU A 43 1.79 -1.06 -0.17
C LEU A 43 1.53 -2.12 0.91
N ASP A 44 0.70 -3.12 0.61
CA ASP A 44 0.40 -4.22 1.52
C ASP A 44 1.65 -5.05 1.86
N ASP A 45 2.60 -5.21 0.93
CA ASP A 45 3.87 -5.90 1.19
C ASP A 45 4.75 -5.13 2.18
N ILE A 46 4.72 -3.79 2.11
CA ILE A 46 5.49 -2.95 3.02
C ILE A 46 4.86 -2.90 4.40
N VAL A 47 3.53 -2.75 4.45
CA VAL A 47 2.79 -2.80 5.72
C VAL A 47 3.03 -4.14 6.41
N HIS A 48 3.00 -5.23 5.64
CA HIS A 48 3.31 -6.56 6.14
C HIS A 48 4.74 -6.63 6.69
N GLY A 49 5.75 -6.26 5.90
CA GLY A 49 7.15 -6.29 6.34
C GLY A 49 7.41 -5.40 7.56
N ALA A 50 6.86 -4.19 7.61
CA ALA A 50 7.02 -3.26 8.72
C ALA A 50 6.45 -3.81 10.04
N VAL A 51 5.32 -4.52 9.96
CA VAL A 51 4.66 -5.14 11.11
C VAL A 51 5.35 -6.44 11.51
N GLU A 52 5.70 -7.31 10.55
CA GLU A 52 6.35 -8.60 10.83
C GLU A 52 7.76 -8.43 11.38
N LEU A 53 8.54 -7.48 10.86
CA LEU A 53 9.89 -7.18 11.35
C LEU A 53 9.88 -6.38 12.66
N GLY A 54 8.71 -5.96 13.14
CA GLY A 54 8.56 -5.17 14.38
C GLY A 54 9.13 -3.75 14.31
N VAL A 55 9.45 -3.26 13.10
CA VAL A 55 10.00 -1.91 12.88
C VAL A 55 8.95 -0.83 13.18
N HIS A 56 7.68 -1.13 12.90
CA HIS A 56 6.55 -0.24 13.18
C HIS A 56 5.44 -0.97 13.93
N THR A 57 4.76 -0.27 14.83
CA THR A 57 3.56 -0.80 15.48
C THR A 57 2.39 -0.82 14.49
N LYS A 58 1.43 -1.73 14.70
CA LYS A 58 0.19 -1.74 13.91
C LYS A 58 -0.55 -0.39 13.97
N GLY A 59 -0.56 0.25 15.14
CA GLY A 59 -1.16 1.57 15.34
C GLY A 59 -0.50 2.65 14.47
N LEU A 60 0.83 2.68 14.41
CA LEU A 60 1.56 3.62 13.57
C LEU A 60 1.27 3.39 12.07
N MET A 61 1.18 2.13 11.64
CA MET A 61 0.84 1.82 10.25
C MET A 61 -0.58 2.25 9.90
N ILE A 62 -1.56 2.02 10.79
CA ILE A 62 -2.94 2.47 10.58
C ILE A 62 -2.99 4.00 10.50
N ASP A 63 -2.35 4.70 11.43
CA ASP A 63 -2.29 6.15 11.45
C ASP A 63 -1.70 6.72 10.15
N THR A 64 -0.61 6.13 9.67
CA THR A 64 0.03 6.50 8.39
C THR A 64 -0.90 6.26 7.19
N LEU A 65 -1.67 5.18 7.18
CA LEU A 65 -2.59 4.87 6.07
C LEU A 65 -3.78 5.82 6.04
N VAL A 66 -4.30 6.18 7.22
CA VAL A 66 -5.46 7.07 7.37
C VAL A 66 -5.05 8.52 7.14
N HIS A 67 -4.00 9.00 7.79
CA HIS A 67 -3.62 10.41 7.82
C HIS A 67 -2.49 10.78 6.86
N GLY A 68 -1.92 9.79 6.17
CA GLY A 68 -0.73 9.97 5.34
C GLY A 68 0.57 9.93 6.14
N PRO A 69 1.71 9.73 5.46
CA PRO A 69 3.00 9.68 6.13
C PRO A 69 3.50 11.09 6.49
N ALA A 70 4.10 11.23 7.67
CA ALA A 70 4.76 12.48 8.09
C ALA A 70 6.02 12.82 7.26
N GLY A 71 6.49 11.90 6.40
CA GLY A 71 7.68 12.05 5.57
C GLY A 71 7.82 10.93 4.55
N GLY A 72 8.88 10.98 3.73
CA GLY A 72 9.23 9.87 2.84
C GLY A 72 9.75 8.66 3.63
N SER A 73 9.57 7.46 3.10
CA SER A 73 10.23 6.29 3.69
C SER A 73 11.68 6.16 3.21
N PRO A 74 12.59 5.64 4.07
CA PRO A 74 13.91 5.23 3.60
C PRO A 74 13.79 4.05 2.63
N ALA A 75 14.75 3.92 1.72
CA ALA A 75 14.82 2.78 0.81
C ALA A 75 15.08 1.47 1.55
N HIS A 76 14.25 0.45 1.33
CA HIS A 76 14.42 -0.87 1.93
C HIS A 76 14.00 -2.00 0.98
N ALA A 77 14.50 -3.21 1.25
CA ALA A 77 14.03 -4.42 0.60
C ALA A 77 12.62 -4.76 1.11
N VAL A 78 11.81 -5.39 0.25
CA VAL A 78 10.42 -5.75 0.57
C VAL A 78 10.19 -7.20 0.20
N ASP A 79 9.59 -7.93 1.12
CA ASP A 79 9.22 -9.32 0.92
C ASP A 79 7.74 -9.44 0.55
N CYS A 80 7.42 -10.41 -0.31
CA CYS A 80 6.05 -10.65 -0.74
C CYS A 80 5.19 -11.15 0.42
N SER A 81 4.15 -10.40 0.77
CA SER A 81 3.20 -10.69 1.87
C SER A 81 2.46 -12.02 1.75
N ARG A 82 2.53 -12.68 0.58
CA ARG A 82 1.90 -13.98 0.33
C ARG A 82 2.83 -15.17 0.49
N CYS A 83 4.12 -15.03 0.15
CA CYS A 83 5.02 -16.17 0.02
C CYS A 83 6.46 -15.93 0.50
N SER A 84 6.69 -14.74 1.07
CA SER A 84 7.95 -14.26 1.65
C SER A 84 9.13 -14.21 0.68
N GLU A 85 8.88 -14.33 -0.63
CA GLU A 85 9.91 -14.10 -1.65
C GLU A 85 10.24 -12.61 -1.72
N GLN A 86 11.52 -12.26 -1.65
CA GLN A 86 11.96 -10.88 -1.75
C GLN A 86 11.76 -10.34 -3.18
N PHE A 87 11.18 -9.15 -3.29
CA PHE A 87 11.12 -8.43 -4.55
C PHE A 87 12.50 -7.87 -4.92
N GLU A 88 12.80 -7.82 -6.21
CA GLU A 88 14.09 -7.32 -6.70
C GLU A 88 14.20 -5.79 -6.56
N GLY A 89 15.28 -5.33 -5.95
CA GLY A 89 15.60 -3.91 -5.75
C GLY A 89 15.04 -3.35 -4.44
N VAL A 90 15.00 -2.02 -4.35
CA VAL A 90 14.53 -1.31 -3.15
C VAL A 90 13.24 -0.55 -3.41
N PHE A 91 12.49 -0.33 -2.34
CA PHE A 91 11.20 0.32 -2.32
C PHE A 91 11.24 1.50 -1.35
N LEU A 92 10.66 2.62 -1.78
CA LEU A 92 10.39 3.80 -0.94
C LEU A 92 9.20 4.57 -1.50
N TRP A 93 8.55 5.38 -0.67
CA TRP A 93 7.59 6.39 -1.10
C TRP A 93 8.16 7.78 -0.84
N PHE A 94 7.90 8.69 -1.79
CA PHE A 94 8.22 10.09 -1.61
C PHE A 94 7.13 10.78 -0.77
N SER A 95 7.53 11.78 0.02
CA SER A 95 6.60 12.62 0.80
C SER A 95 5.59 13.34 -0.11
N PRO A 96 4.44 13.78 0.42
CA PRO A 96 3.13 13.16 0.29
C PRO A 96 2.43 13.44 -1.06
N SER A 97 3.14 13.56 -2.19
CA SER A 97 2.53 13.97 -3.48
C SER A 97 1.35 13.09 -3.93
N ASN A 98 1.25 11.86 -3.41
CA ASN A 98 0.24 10.87 -3.79
C ASN A 98 -0.77 10.55 -2.67
N TRP A 99 -0.72 11.28 -1.53
CA TRP A 99 -1.78 11.27 -0.51
C TRP A 99 -2.64 12.53 -0.67
N THR A 100 -3.96 12.35 -0.70
CA THR A 100 -4.92 13.47 -0.65
C THR A 100 -5.40 13.64 0.79
N PHE A 101 -5.27 14.84 1.35
CA PHE A 101 -5.73 15.17 2.70
C PHE A 101 -7.11 15.83 2.66
#